data_AF-F7PWL3-F1
#
_entry.id   AF-F7PWL3-F1
#
_cell.length_a   1.000
_cell.length_b   1.000
_cell.length_c   1.000
_cell.angle_alpha   90.00
_cell.angle_beta   90.00
_cell.angle_gamma   90.00
#
_symmetry.space_group_name_H-M   'P 1'
#
loop_
_entity.id
_entity.type
_entity.pdbx_description
1 polymer ?
#
loop_
_entity_poly.entity_id
_entity_poly.type
_entity_poly.pdbx_seq_one_letter_code
_entity_poly.pdbx_strand_id
1 'polypeptide(L)'
;MKLKNTFIFTGNYTDLKSLREDLLIFKRKKKESDLSKLKESKYIKNMVVGDLNLDESNYYQFGIHFEYKLRDLTKLINYFSNTGLKVIYLCESSRANVWIVRDRDDILNYKLIPHFAAVEIIADYIDYTEHNIITDDHYNTIKLQGNKLVYNDHPMTKREVRDFFHYSSVNNKPVSQLLEQFIFEYYGQSINEFDQIPDSSNSHTQDSSERTSLLSLILVSVSIFIILFLISFMTGII
;
A
#
# COMPACT_ATOMS: atom_id res chain seq x y z
N MET A 1 -23.72 -8.82 4.55
CA MET A 1 -22.68 -8.72 3.50
C MET A 1 -21.36 -9.19 4.10
N LYS A 2 -20.58 -10.03 3.40
CA LYS A 2 -19.26 -10.46 3.88
C LYS A 2 -18.21 -9.51 3.31
N LEU A 3 -17.32 -9.01 4.17
CA LEU A 3 -16.20 -8.19 3.72
C LEU A 3 -15.05 -9.11 3.31
N LYS A 4 -14.48 -8.85 2.12
CA LYS A 4 -13.22 -9.48 1.70
C LYS A 4 -12.10 -8.65 2.29
N ASN A 5 -11.27 -9.28 3.12
CA ASN A 5 -10.19 -8.60 3.83
C ASN A 5 -8.86 -9.28 3.53
N THR A 6 -7.83 -8.47 3.44
CA THR A 6 -6.45 -8.92 3.26
C THR A 6 -5.62 -8.31 4.37
N PHE A 7 -5.02 -9.13 5.22
CA PHE A 7 -4.03 -8.66 6.18
C PHE A 7 -2.65 -9.01 5.65
N ILE A 8 -1.77 -8.02 5.54
CA ILE A 8 -0.39 -8.19 5.12
C ILE A 8 0.50 -8.02 6.33
N PHE A 9 1.33 -9.00 6.62
CA PHE A 9 2.27 -8.99 7.72
C PHE A 9 3.67 -8.75 7.19
N THR A 10 4.44 -7.87 7.83
CA THR A 10 5.84 -7.62 7.48
C THR A 10 6.70 -7.47 8.75
N GLY A 11 7.85 -8.14 8.78
CA GLY A 11 8.68 -8.23 9.99
C GLY A 11 9.81 -9.26 9.87
N ASN A 12 10.49 -9.53 10.99
CA ASN A 12 11.52 -10.56 11.07
C ASN A 12 10.93 -11.97 10.87
N TYR A 13 11.70 -12.89 10.31
CA TYR A 13 11.29 -14.28 10.10
C TYR A 13 10.83 -14.99 11.35
N THR A 14 11.58 -14.86 12.44
CA THR A 14 11.31 -15.61 13.67
C THR A 14 9.92 -15.31 14.20
N ASP A 15 9.55 -14.02 14.18
CA ASP A 15 8.23 -13.53 14.56
C ASP A 15 7.14 -13.99 13.57
N LEU A 16 7.39 -13.82 12.28
CA LEU A 16 6.39 -14.11 11.24
C LEU A 16 6.19 -15.60 10.97
N LYS A 17 7.21 -16.43 11.18
CA LYS A 17 7.16 -17.88 10.96
C LYS A 17 6.16 -18.52 11.92
N SER A 18 6.28 -18.24 13.21
CA SER A 18 5.40 -18.82 14.23
C SER A 18 3.95 -18.42 13.98
N LEU A 19 3.70 -17.13 13.67
CA LEU A 19 2.37 -16.66 13.31
C LEU A 19 1.83 -17.34 12.04
N ARG A 20 2.65 -17.46 10.99
CA ARG A 20 2.24 -18.12 9.75
C ARG A 20 1.91 -19.59 9.97
N GLU A 21 2.70 -20.29 10.79
CA GLU A 21 2.44 -21.69 11.16
C GLU A 21 1.13 -21.82 11.92
N ASP A 22 0.86 -20.96 12.91
CA ASP A 22 -0.43 -20.94 13.61
C ASP A 22 -1.61 -20.67 12.66
N LEU A 23 -1.47 -19.72 11.72
CA LEU A 23 -2.50 -19.44 10.71
C LEU A 23 -2.74 -20.61 9.74
N LEU A 24 -1.68 -21.34 9.39
CA LEU A 24 -1.80 -22.57 8.60
C LEU A 24 -2.49 -23.69 9.40
N ILE A 25 -2.20 -23.81 10.70
CA ILE A 25 -2.92 -24.71 11.61
C ILE A 25 -4.39 -24.29 11.67
N PHE A 26 -4.70 -23.00 11.87
CA PHE A 26 -6.06 -22.48 11.91
C PHE A 26 -6.85 -22.85 10.64
N LYS A 27 -6.20 -22.73 9.47
CA LYS A 27 -6.81 -23.09 8.18
C LYS A 27 -7.15 -24.58 8.10
N ARG A 28 -6.27 -25.47 8.57
CA ARG A 28 -6.44 -26.94 8.47
C ARG A 28 -7.31 -27.51 9.60
N LYS A 29 -7.09 -27.01 10.81
CA LYS A 29 -7.62 -27.51 12.08
C LYS A 29 -7.87 -26.35 13.05
N LYS A 30 -8.97 -25.63 12.83
CA LYS A 30 -9.30 -24.41 13.59
C LYS A 30 -9.05 -24.50 15.09
N LYS A 31 -9.53 -25.56 15.75
CA LYS A 31 -9.48 -25.70 17.22
C LYS A 31 -8.06 -25.88 17.80
N GLU A 32 -7.07 -26.23 16.99
CA GLU A 32 -5.68 -26.44 17.44
C GLU A 32 -4.84 -25.16 17.38
N SER A 33 -5.34 -24.10 16.75
CA SER A 33 -4.63 -22.82 16.63
C SER A 33 -4.92 -21.90 17.81
N ASP A 34 -3.93 -21.10 18.20
CA ASP A 34 -4.08 -20.09 19.24
C ASP A 34 -5.12 -19.02 18.84
N LEU A 35 -5.24 -18.70 17.55
CA LEU A 35 -6.27 -17.80 17.03
C LEU A 35 -7.70 -18.27 17.36
N SER A 36 -7.91 -19.56 17.57
CA SER A 36 -9.23 -20.10 17.93
C SER A 36 -9.68 -19.75 19.35
N LYS A 37 -8.76 -19.34 20.23
CA LYS A 37 -9.08 -18.82 21.57
C LYS A 37 -9.84 -17.50 21.48
N LEU A 38 -9.67 -16.75 20.38
CA LEU A 38 -10.44 -15.54 20.09
C LEU A 38 -11.84 -15.90 19.59
N LYS A 39 -12.89 -15.45 20.29
CA LYS A 39 -14.29 -15.72 19.92
C LYS A 39 -14.63 -15.22 18.51
N GLU A 40 -13.97 -14.16 18.07
CA GLU A 40 -14.16 -13.48 16.79
C GLU A 40 -13.60 -14.28 15.61
N SER A 41 -12.66 -15.20 15.84
CA SER A 41 -12.06 -16.05 14.80
C SER A 41 -13.10 -16.96 14.11
N LYS A 42 -14.23 -17.27 14.78
CA LYS A 42 -15.33 -18.08 14.20
C LYS A 42 -15.98 -17.42 12.97
N TYR A 43 -15.85 -16.09 12.85
CA TYR A 43 -16.40 -15.30 11.75
C TYR A 43 -15.48 -15.26 10.52
N ILE A 44 -14.25 -15.78 10.63
CA ILE A 44 -13.31 -15.92 9.53
C ILE A 44 -13.69 -17.13 8.67
N LYS A 45 -13.89 -16.89 7.38
CA LYS A 45 -14.19 -17.91 6.36
C LYS A 45 -13.21 -17.79 5.19
N ASN A 46 -13.05 -18.89 4.45
CA ASN A 46 -12.29 -18.93 3.19
C ASN A 46 -10.86 -18.34 3.31
N MET A 47 -10.19 -18.57 4.44
CA MET A 47 -8.85 -18.03 4.68
C MET A 47 -7.83 -18.70 3.75
N VAL A 48 -7.10 -17.86 3.02
CA VAL A 48 -5.93 -18.21 2.22
C VAL A 48 -4.72 -17.55 2.88
N VAL A 49 -3.68 -18.33 3.14
CA VAL A 49 -2.40 -17.85 3.65
C VAL A 49 -1.44 -17.85 2.49
N GLY A 50 -0.88 -16.70 2.16
CA GLY A 50 0.12 -16.53 1.11
C GLY A 50 1.50 -17.01 1.53
N ASP A 51 2.40 -17.02 0.57
CA ASP A 51 3.79 -17.40 0.80
C ASP A 51 4.57 -16.29 1.51
N LEU A 52 5.55 -16.74 2.29
CA LEU A 52 6.51 -15.87 2.93
C LEU A 52 7.57 -15.50 1.89
N ASN A 53 7.52 -14.27 1.41
CA ASN A 53 8.56 -13.73 0.55
C ASN A 53 9.75 -13.35 1.42
N LEU A 54 10.91 -13.93 1.10
CA LEU A 54 12.19 -13.57 1.69
C LEU A 54 12.72 -12.31 1.00
N ASP A 55 13.12 -11.34 1.80
CA ASP A 55 14.03 -10.28 1.38
C ASP A 55 15.47 -10.63 1.79
N GLU A 56 16.46 -10.11 1.07
CA GLU A 56 17.89 -10.31 1.33
C GLU A 56 18.32 -9.72 2.68
N SER A 57 17.53 -8.78 3.20
CA SER A 57 17.74 -8.05 4.46
C SER A 57 17.29 -8.79 5.73
N ASN A 58 16.92 -10.08 5.65
CA ASN A 58 16.22 -10.82 6.71
C ASN A 58 14.87 -10.21 7.11
N TYR A 59 14.25 -9.48 6.19
CA TYR A 59 12.90 -8.96 6.32
C TYR A 59 11.93 -9.82 5.50
N TYR A 60 10.75 -10.06 6.05
CA TYR A 60 9.84 -11.07 5.50
C TYR A 60 8.45 -10.48 5.35
N GLN A 61 7.75 -10.94 4.33
CA GLN A 61 6.37 -10.54 4.07
C GLN A 61 5.50 -11.74 3.73
N PHE A 62 4.35 -11.89 4.38
CA PHE A 62 3.27 -12.75 3.92
C PHE A 62 1.93 -12.06 4.09
N GLY A 63 0.89 -12.54 3.42
CA GLY A 63 -0.46 -12.02 3.60
C GLY A 63 -1.47 -13.12 3.84
N ILE A 64 -2.56 -12.81 4.54
CA ILE A 64 -3.75 -13.66 4.61
C ILE A 64 -4.90 -12.96 3.93
N HIS A 65 -5.69 -13.70 3.17
CA HIS A 65 -6.89 -13.22 2.51
C HIS A 65 -8.05 -14.01 3.07
N PHE A 66 -9.11 -13.34 3.53
CA PHE A 66 -10.22 -14.02 4.18
C PHE A 66 -11.53 -13.25 4.02
N GLU A 67 -12.63 -13.99 4.16
CA GLU A 67 -13.94 -13.41 4.33
C GLU A 67 -14.22 -13.21 5.81
N TYR A 68 -14.66 -12.01 6.18
CA TYR A 68 -15.07 -11.69 7.53
C TYR A 68 -16.54 -11.30 7.59
N LYS A 69 -17.28 -11.94 8.50
CA LYS A 69 -18.73 -11.74 8.62
C LYS A 69 -19.07 -10.49 9.43
N LEU A 70 -18.23 -10.10 10.39
CA LEU A 70 -18.44 -8.87 11.16
C LEU A 70 -17.88 -7.68 10.38
N ARG A 71 -18.44 -6.50 10.64
CA ARG A 71 -17.94 -5.23 10.08
C ARG A 71 -16.72 -4.73 10.84
N ASP A 72 -16.75 -4.87 12.16
CA ASP A 72 -15.69 -4.43 13.06
C ASP A 72 -14.52 -5.43 13.07
N LEU A 73 -13.38 -5.02 12.50
CA LEU A 73 -12.13 -5.79 12.50
C LEU A 73 -11.27 -5.54 13.75
N THR A 74 -11.59 -4.54 14.58
CA THR A 74 -10.73 -4.03 15.66
C THR A 74 -10.29 -5.14 16.60
N LYS A 75 -11.20 -6.02 17.00
CA LYS A 75 -10.87 -7.14 17.89
C LYS A 75 -9.96 -8.18 17.26
N LEU A 76 -10.13 -8.46 15.97
CA LEU A 76 -9.28 -9.39 15.23
C LEU A 76 -7.88 -8.80 15.04
N ILE A 77 -7.82 -7.51 14.75
CA ILE A 77 -6.57 -6.77 14.60
C ILE A 77 -5.83 -6.69 15.93
N ASN A 78 -6.50 -6.30 17.02
CA ASN A 78 -5.91 -6.25 18.36
C ASN A 78 -5.36 -7.61 18.82
N TYR A 79 -5.99 -8.72 18.41
CA TYR A 79 -5.44 -10.04 18.66
C TYR A 79 -4.07 -10.20 17.99
N PHE A 80 -3.93 -9.82 16.72
CA PHE A 80 -2.65 -9.85 16.02
C PHE A 80 -1.65 -8.84 16.60
N SER A 81 -2.12 -7.70 17.12
CA SER A 81 -1.25 -6.75 17.83
C SER A 81 -0.64 -7.35 19.11
N ASN A 82 -1.39 -8.21 19.81
CA ASN A 82 -0.96 -8.82 21.07
C ASN A 82 0.06 -9.96 20.89
N THR A 83 0.37 -10.36 19.66
CA THR A 83 1.42 -11.37 19.38
C THR A 83 2.82 -10.75 19.24
N GLY A 84 3.03 -9.51 19.72
CA GLY A 84 4.32 -8.80 19.60
C GLY A 84 4.55 -8.10 18.27
N LEU A 85 3.56 -8.13 17.36
CA LEU A 85 3.54 -7.32 16.14
C LEU A 85 2.78 -6.04 16.45
N LYS A 86 3.26 -4.85 16.05
CA LYS A 86 2.38 -3.68 16.03
C LYS A 86 1.48 -3.78 14.79
N VAL A 87 0.31 -3.15 14.85
CA VAL A 87 -0.51 -2.93 13.65
C VAL A 87 -0.46 -1.45 13.40
N ILE A 88 -0.02 -1.04 12.21
CA ILE A 88 0.36 0.35 12.00
C ILE A 88 -0.42 0.98 10.85
N TYR A 89 -0.80 0.24 9.80
CA TYR A 89 -1.28 0.90 8.57
C TYR A 89 -2.60 0.37 8.03
N LEU A 90 -3.54 1.31 7.86
CA LEU A 90 -4.73 1.15 7.04
C LEU A 90 -4.85 2.33 6.07
N CYS A 91 -4.71 2.08 4.77
CA CYS A 91 -4.82 3.14 3.77
C CYS A 91 -6.28 3.35 3.36
N GLU A 92 -6.75 4.59 3.36
CA GLU A 92 -8.14 4.95 2.97
C GLU A 92 -8.53 4.46 1.59
N SER A 93 -7.58 4.45 0.65
CA SER A 93 -7.74 3.98 -0.74
C SER A 93 -8.05 2.49 -0.82
N SER A 94 -7.50 1.70 0.10
CA SER A 94 -7.40 0.25 -0.08
C SER A 94 -8.34 -0.56 0.82
N ARG A 95 -9.12 0.10 1.71
CA ARG A 95 -10.15 -0.32 2.71
C ARG A 95 -10.30 -1.81 3.07
N ALA A 96 -10.22 -2.70 2.09
CA ALA A 96 -10.10 -4.15 2.21
C ALA A 96 -8.67 -4.65 2.55
N ASN A 97 -7.62 -3.85 2.39
CA ASN A 97 -6.25 -4.24 2.70
C ASN A 97 -5.76 -3.55 3.99
N VAL A 98 -5.31 -4.36 4.95
CA VAL A 98 -4.74 -3.92 6.22
C VAL A 98 -3.28 -4.34 6.25
N TRP A 99 -2.40 -3.41 6.60
CA TRP A 99 -0.97 -3.67 6.69
C TRP A 99 -0.50 -3.64 8.14
N ILE A 100 0.07 -4.75 8.56
CA ILE A 100 0.50 -5.07 9.92
C ILE A 100 2.01 -5.17 9.92
N VAL A 101 2.67 -4.29 10.68
CA VAL A 101 4.13 -4.21 10.73
C VAL A 101 4.62 -4.05 12.18
N ARG A 102 5.78 -4.63 12.48
CA ARG A 102 6.29 -4.63 13.86
C ARG A 102 6.57 -3.22 14.42
N ASP A 103 7.16 -2.32 13.63
CA ASP A 103 7.40 -0.92 14.01
C ASP A 103 7.19 0.03 12.83
N ARG A 104 6.78 1.28 13.10
CA ARG A 104 6.60 2.32 12.09
C ARG A 104 7.97 2.73 11.57
N ASP A 105 8.96 2.75 12.44
CA ASP A 105 10.33 3.06 12.06
C ASP A 105 10.88 2.00 11.09
N ASP A 106 10.42 0.75 11.17
CA ASP A 106 10.79 -0.28 10.21
C ASP A 106 10.28 0.05 8.78
N ILE A 107 9.13 0.73 8.66
CA ILE A 107 8.61 1.17 7.34
C ILE A 107 9.58 2.18 6.71
N LEU A 108 9.99 3.18 7.49
CA LEU A 108 10.84 4.27 7.00
C LEU A 108 12.28 3.78 6.76
N ASN A 109 12.82 3.01 7.70
CA ASN A 109 14.21 2.54 7.65
C ASN A 109 14.43 1.47 6.58
N TYR A 110 13.46 0.59 6.35
CA TYR A 110 13.58 -0.50 5.37
C TYR A 110 12.76 -0.26 4.10
N LYS A 111 12.14 0.93 3.97
CA LYS A 111 11.29 1.32 2.83
C LYS A 111 10.28 0.23 2.48
N LEU A 112 9.65 -0.35 3.50
CA LEU A 112 8.75 -1.48 3.33
C LEU A 112 7.49 -0.97 2.65
N ILE A 113 7.28 -1.33 1.39
CA ILE A 113 6.07 -0.95 0.68
C ILE A 113 5.36 -2.24 0.28
N PRO A 114 4.18 -2.53 0.85
CA PRO A 114 3.45 -3.72 0.46
C PRO A 114 3.04 -3.58 -1.00
N HIS A 115 2.99 -4.71 -1.71
CA HIS A 115 2.76 -4.71 -3.16
C HIS A 115 1.52 -3.93 -3.61
N PHE A 116 0.41 -3.99 -2.86
CA PHE A 116 -0.79 -3.22 -3.20
C PHE A 116 -0.53 -1.70 -3.16
N ALA A 117 0.24 -1.23 -2.17
CA ALA A 117 0.63 0.17 -2.06
C ALA A 117 1.62 0.56 -3.16
N ALA A 118 2.58 -0.31 -3.50
CA ALA A 118 3.50 -0.05 -4.60
C ALA A 118 2.75 0.16 -5.93
N VAL A 119 1.73 -0.65 -6.19
CA VAL A 119 0.88 -0.49 -7.38
C VAL A 119 0.15 0.85 -7.37
N GLU A 120 -0.44 1.24 -6.24
CA GLU A 120 -1.14 2.52 -6.10
C GLU A 120 -0.18 3.72 -6.25
N ILE A 121 0.98 3.70 -5.59
CA ILE A 121 2.00 4.76 -5.65
C ILE A 121 2.52 4.96 -7.09
N ILE A 122 2.83 3.86 -7.79
CA ILE A 122 3.31 3.94 -9.18
C ILE A 122 2.20 4.43 -10.10
N ALA A 123 0.96 4.01 -9.86
CA ALA A 123 -0.19 4.49 -10.63
C ALA A 123 -0.36 6.00 -10.48
N ASP A 124 -0.34 6.51 -9.25
CA ASP A 124 -0.44 7.95 -8.95
C ASP A 124 0.68 8.75 -9.62
N TYR A 125 1.91 8.21 -9.66
CA TYR A 125 3.02 8.85 -10.36
C TYR A 125 2.81 8.90 -11.88
N ILE A 126 2.37 7.80 -12.50
CA ILE A 126 2.10 7.75 -13.94
C ILE A 126 0.99 8.73 -14.30
N ASP A 127 -0.08 8.76 -13.52
CA ASP A 127 -1.21 9.68 -13.71
C ASP A 127 -0.76 11.14 -13.56
N TYR A 128 0.08 11.44 -12.56
CA TYR A 128 0.62 12.79 -12.35
C TYR A 128 1.54 13.25 -13.49
N THR A 129 2.39 12.37 -13.98
CA THR A 129 3.33 12.71 -15.05
C THR A 129 2.70 12.65 -16.43
N GLU A 130 1.55 12.01 -16.58
CA GLU A 130 0.90 11.67 -17.86
C GLU A 130 1.78 10.86 -18.82
N HIS A 131 2.81 10.18 -18.29
CA HIS A 131 3.78 9.44 -19.09
C HIS A 131 4.09 8.07 -18.48
N ASN A 132 4.37 7.12 -19.37
CA ASN A 132 4.89 5.81 -18.97
C ASN A 132 6.29 5.95 -18.38
N ILE A 133 6.64 5.06 -17.44
CA ILE A 133 7.98 5.01 -16.88
C ILE A 133 8.86 4.18 -17.81
N ILE A 134 10.00 4.73 -18.23
CA ILE A 134 11.00 4.01 -19.01
C ILE A 134 12.23 3.81 -18.13
N THR A 135 12.59 2.56 -17.86
CA THR A 135 13.72 2.23 -16.98
C THR A 135 15.06 2.33 -17.69
N ASP A 136 16.11 2.69 -16.97
CA ASP A 136 17.47 2.75 -17.52
C ASP A 136 18.01 1.35 -17.83
N ASP A 137 17.64 0.37 -17.01
CA ASP A 137 17.96 -1.03 -17.23
C ASP A 137 17.05 -1.60 -18.31
N HIS A 138 17.61 -1.75 -19.51
CA HIS A 138 16.97 -2.36 -20.69
C HIS A 138 15.82 -1.57 -21.33
N TYR A 139 15.61 -0.29 -20.98
CA TYR A 139 14.57 0.56 -21.57
C TYR A 139 13.16 -0.02 -21.46
N ASN A 140 12.89 -0.71 -20.35
CA ASN A 140 11.59 -1.32 -20.15
C ASN A 140 10.53 -0.26 -19.90
N THR A 141 9.35 -0.48 -20.47
CA THR A 141 8.23 0.44 -20.31
C THR A 141 7.25 -0.11 -19.28
N ILE A 142 6.99 0.69 -18.25
CA ILE A 142 5.94 0.44 -17.27
C ILE A 142 4.82 1.43 -17.49
N LYS A 143 3.60 0.90 -17.60
CA LYS A 143 2.38 1.67 -17.80
C LYS A 143 1.21 1.07 -17.06
N LEU A 144 0.12 1.84 -16.99
CA LEU A 144 -1.17 1.34 -16.53
C LEU A 144 -1.97 0.75 -17.69
N GLN A 145 -2.54 -0.44 -17.47
CA GLN A 145 -3.55 -1.02 -18.35
C GLN A 145 -4.79 -1.38 -17.51
N GLY A 146 -5.74 -0.45 -17.43
CA GLY A 146 -6.77 -0.48 -16.40
C GLY A 146 -6.16 -0.32 -15.01
N ASN A 147 -6.57 -1.15 -14.05
CA ASN A 147 -6.06 -1.09 -12.67
C ASN A 147 -4.83 -2.00 -12.45
N LYS A 148 -4.01 -2.22 -13.49
CA LYS A 148 -2.84 -3.10 -13.41
C LYS A 148 -1.62 -2.41 -13.99
N LEU A 149 -0.50 -2.51 -13.26
CA LEU A 149 0.81 -2.21 -13.82
C LEU A 149 1.18 -3.31 -14.82
N VAL A 150 1.58 -2.88 -16.01
CA VAL A 150 2.12 -3.77 -17.03
C VAL A 150 3.54 -3.34 -17.37
N TYR A 151 4.40 -4.34 -17.50
CA TYR A 151 5.78 -4.23 -17.93
C TYR A 151 5.87 -4.84 -19.32
N ASN A 152 6.28 -4.06 -20.32
CA ASN A 152 6.31 -4.48 -21.74
C ASN A 152 5.03 -5.23 -22.17
N ASP A 153 3.87 -4.65 -21.85
CA ASP A 153 2.52 -5.19 -22.14
C ASP A 153 2.12 -6.46 -21.37
N HIS A 154 2.85 -6.84 -20.32
CA HIS A 154 2.52 -8.01 -19.49
C HIS A 154 2.20 -7.59 -18.06
N PRO A 155 1.13 -8.10 -17.42
CA PRO A 155 0.83 -7.80 -16.03
C PRO A 155 1.99 -8.16 -15.12
N MET A 156 2.47 -7.18 -14.36
CA MET A 156 3.57 -7.41 -13.45
C MET A 156 3.15 -8.32 -12.30
N THR A 157 4.00 -9.30 -12.02
CA THR A 157 3.89 -10.12 -10.81
C THR A 157 4.25 -9.31 -9.57
N LYS A 158 3.89 -9.84 -8.40
CA LYS A 158 4.26 -9.26 -7.10
C LYS A 158 5.77 -9.03 -6.97
N ARG A 159 6.57 -9.97 -7.49
CA ARG A 159 8.03 -9.89 -7.46
C ARG A 159 8.54 -8.78 -8.36
N GLU A 160 8.04 -8.70 -9.60
CA GLU A 160 8.49 -7.68 -10.56
C GLU A 160 8.15 -6.26 -10.10
N VAL A 161 6.97 -6.02 -9.52
CA VAL A 161 6.63 -4.69 -8.98
C VAL A 161 7.59 -4.29 -7.85
N ARG A 162 7.92 -5.24 -6.97
CA ARG A 162 8.89 -5.01 -5.90
C ARG A 162 10.27 -4.72 -6.50
N ASP A 163 10.74 -5.56 -7.39
CA ASP A 163 12.09 -5.45 -7.95
C ASP A 163 12.24 -4.13 -8.73
N PHE A 164 11.21 -3.73 -9.48
CA PHE A 164 11.14 -2.40 -10.10
C PHE A 164 11.29 -1.28 -9.08
N PHE A 165 10.51 -1.35 -8.00
CA PHE A 165 10.51 -0.31 -6.98
C PHE A 165 11.86 -0.13 -6.27
N HIS A 166 12.53 -1.24 -5.95
CA HIS A 166 13.75 -1.26 -5.16
C HIS A 166 15.04 -1.20 -5.98
N TYR A 167 15.06 -1.76 -7.19
CA TYR A 167 16.29 -1.99 -7.95
C TYR A 167 16.33 -1.27 -9.30
N SER A 168 15.20 -0.85 -9.87
CA SER A 168 15.22 -0.12 -11.13
C SER A 168 15.60 1.35 -10.93
N SER A 169 16.08 1.95 -12.02
CA SER A 169 16.43 3.36 -12.09
C SER A 169 15.84 4.02 -13.33
N VAL A 170 15.65 5.33 -13.27
CA VAL A 170 15.16 6.17 -14.35
C VAL A 170 16.02 7.44 -14.36
N ASN A 171 16.64 7.74 -15.49
CA ASN A 171 17.55 8.88 -15.65
C ASN A 171 18.67 8.91 -14.58
N ASN A 172 19.28 7.76 -14.30
CA ASN A 172 20.31 7.51 -13.28
C ASN A 172 19.86 7.76 -11.83
N LYS A 173 18.55 7.82 -11.57
CA LYS A 173 18.00 7.93 -10.23
C LYS A 173 17.25 6.65 -9.85
N PRO A 174 17.44 6.09 -8.65
CA PRO A 174 16.62 4.99 -8.16
C PRO A 174 15.13 5.35 -8.22
N VAL A 175 14.29 4.42 -8.68
CA VAL A 175 12.83 4.61 -8.73
C VAL A 175 12.26 4.99 -7.36
N SER A 176 12.78 4.39 -6.28
CA SER A 176 12.38 4.76 -4.91
C SER A 176 12.61 6.23 -4.55
N GLN A 177 13.60 6.91 -5.17
CA GLN A 177 13.80 8.35 -4.98
C GLN A 177 12.86 9.18 -5.86
N LEU A 178 12.62 8.73 -7.09
CA LEU A 178 11.65 9.36 -8.00
C LEU A 178 10.24 9.38 -7.38
N LEU A 179 9.86 8.30 -6.69
CA LEU A 179 8.56 8.11 -6.07
C LEU A 179 8.49 8.65 -4.64
N GLU A 180 9.56 9.22 -4.09
CA GLU A 180 9.66 9.56 -2.66
C GLU A 180 8.49 10.41 -2.16
N GLN A 181 8.12 11.45 -2.89
CA GLN A 181 6.98 12.30 -2.53
C GLN A 181 5.66 11.52 -2.52
N PHE A 182 5.41 10.67 -3.51
CA PHE A 182 4.19 9.86 -3.61
C PHE A 182 4.12 8.83 -2.49
N ILE A 183 5.27 8.25 -2.10
CA ILE A 183 5.37 7.37 -0.94
C ILE A 183 4.96 8.12 0.33
N PHE A 184 5.48 9.34 0.54
CA PHE A 184 5.15 10.15 1.71
C PHE A 184 3.67 10.54 1.74
N GLU A 185 3.10 10.93 0.60
CA GLU A 185 1.68 11.27 0.49
C GLU A 185 0.78 10.06 0.73
N TYR A 186 1.12 8.91 0.14
CA TYR A 186 0.43 7.65 0.39
C TYR A 186 0.42 7.31 1.87
N TYR A 187 1.57 7.47 2.52
CA TYR A 187 1.68 7.26 3.96
C TYR A 187 0.89 8.30 4.77
N GLY A 188 0.82 9.55 4.32
CA GLY A 188 0.05 10.61 4.96
C GLY A 188 -1.46 10.40 4.92
N GLN A 189 -1.98 9.69 3.90
CA GLN A 189 -3.41 9.36 3.75
C GLN A 189 -3.84 8.13 4.55
N SER A 190 -2.94 7.56 5.35
CA SER A 190 -3.23 6.36 6.10
C SER A 190 -3.77 6.66 7.48
N ILE A 191 -4.84 5.94 7.80
CA ILE A 191 -5.51 6.02 9.07
C ILE A 191 -4.77 5.14 10.06
N ASN A 192 -4.23 5.75 11.12
CA ASN A 192 -3.60 5.04 12.22
C ASN A 192 -4.64 4.59 13.28
N GLU A 193 -5.89 5.09 13.21
CA GLU A 193 -6.94 4.86 14.21
C GLU A 193 -8.21 4.23 13.58
N PHE A 194 -8.58 3.02 14.01
CA PHE A 194 -9.61 2.19 13.35
C PHE A 194 -11.03 2.76 13.34
N ASP A 195 -11.35 3.63 14.28
CA ASP A 195 -12.64 4.34 14.37
C ASP A 195 -12.83 5.39 13.27
N GLN A 196 -11.76 5.77 12.56
CA GLN A 196 -11.81 6.71 11.45
C GLN A 196 -12.09 6.03 10.09
N ILE A 197 -12.26 4.70 10.04
CA ILE A 197 -12.61 3.97 8.79
C ILE A 197 -14.05 4.32 8.38
N PRO A 198 -14.27 5.05 7.26
CA PRO A 198 -15.61 5.46 6.87
C PRO A 198 -16.46 4.25 6.48
N ASP A 199 -17.71 4.23 6.95
CA ASP A 199 -18.69 3.17 6.71
C ASP A 199 -18.83 2.86 5.21
N SER A 200 -18.65 1.59 4.83
CA SER A 200 -18.77 1.13 3.43
C SER A 200 -20.20 1.22 2.88
N SER A 201 -21.18 1.62 3.69
CA SER A 201 -22.57 1.87 3.29
C SER A 201 -22.81 3.28 2.75
N ASN A 202 -21.86 4.20 2.92
CA ASN A 202 -21.91 5.54 2.32
C ASN A 202 -21.00 5.64 1.10
N SER A 203 -20.91 4.59 0.28
CA SER A 203 -20.54 4.79 -1.12
C SER A 203 -21.70 5.47 -1.82
N HIS A 204 -21.87 6.78 -1.58
CA HIS A 204 -22.10 7.61 -2.74
C HIS A 204 -20.92 7.34 -3.66
N THR A 205 -21.22 6.78 -4.83
CA THR A 205 -20.49 7.09 -6.04
C THR A 205 -20.28 8.60 -6.04
N GLN A 206 -19.17 9.05 -5.43
CA GLN A 206 -18.51 10.22 -5.94
C GLN A 206 -18.04 9.77 -7.31
N ASP A 207 -18.79 10.23 -8.31
CA ASP A 207 -18.30 10.32 -9.65
C ASP A 207 -16.83 10.70 -9.63
N SER A 208 -16.12 10.17 -10.62
CA SER A 208 -14.85 10.68 -11.12
C SER A 208 -14.97 12.14 -11.62
N SER A 209 -15.63 13.03 -10.88
CA SER A 209 -15.55 14.46 -11.07
C SER A 209 -14.24 14.90 -10.45
N GLU A 210 -13.25 15.09 -11.31
CA GLU A 210 -12.11 15.97 -11.10
C GLU A 210 -11.58 15.97 -9.65
N ARG A 211 -10.81 14.92 -9.31
CA ARG A 211 -9.71 15.11 -8.36
C ARG A 211 -8.74 16.08 -9.03
N THR A 212 -9.03 17.38 -8.98
CA THR A 212 -8.01 18.40 -9.17
C THR A 212 -7.05 18.16 -8.02
N SER A 213 -5.95 17.47 -8.33
CA SER A 213 -4.89 17.20 -7.38
C SER A 213 -4.55 18.50 -6.67
N LEU A 214 -4.57 18.53 -5.34
CA LEU A 214 -4.15 19.70 -4.59
C LEU A 214 -2.74 20.15 -5.03
N LEU A 215 -1.91 19.22 -5.51
CA LEU A 215 -0.63 19.50 -6.15
C LEU A 215 -0.77 20.22 -7.49
N SER A 216 -1.70 19.83 -8.37
CA SER A 216 -1.92 20.56 -9.62
C SER A 216 -2.45 21.97 -9.35
N LEU A 217 -3.25 22.15 -8.31
CA LEU A 217 -3.72 23.46 -7.89
C LEU A 217 -2.60 24.33 -7.28
N ILE A 218 -1.69 23.73 -6.49
CA ILE A 218 -0.51 24.40 -5.93
C ILE A 218 0.52 24.72 -7.02
N LEU A 219 0.79 23.81 -7.96
CA LEU A 219 1.73 24.03 -9.06
C LEU A 219 1.22 25.07 -10.06
N VAL A 220 -0.06 25.02 -10.41
CA VAL A 220 -0.68 26.03 -11.29
C VAL A 220 -0.66 27.40 -10.61
N SER A 221 -0.99 27.48 -9.31
CA SER A 221 -0.94 28.76 -8.60
C SER A 221 0.48 29.32 -8.45
N VAL A 222 1.47 28.50 -8.13
CA VAL A 222 2.89 28.93 -8.10
C VAL A 222 3.39 29.35 -9.49
N SER A 223 3.02 28.62 -10.54
CA SER A 223 3.41 28.93 -11.92
C SER A 223 2.78 30.26 -12.39
N ILE A 224 1.50 30.50 -12.08
CA ILE A 224 0.82 31.76 -12.36
C ILE A 224 1.49 32.91 -11.61
N PHE A 225 1.86 32.72 -10.34
CA PHE A 225 2.54 33.75 -9.57
C PHE A 225 3.92 34.10 -10.15
N ILE A 226 4.70 33.11 -10.59
CA ILE A 226 6.00 33.33 -11.23
C ILE A 226 5.83 34.08 -12.56
N ILE A 227 4.83 33.71 -13.36
CA ILE A 227 4.54 34.38 -14.64
C ILE A 227 4.10 35.84 -14.41
N LEU A 228 3.18 36.08 -13.47
CA LEU A 228 2.73 37.43 -13.12
C LEU A 228 3.86 38.29 -12.55
N PHE A 229 4.76 37.70 -11.77
CA PHE A 229 5.94 38.36 -11.25
C PHE A 229 6.90 38.75 -12.39
N LEU A 230 7.18 37.83 -13.33
CA LEU A 230 8.01 38.11 -14.50
C LEU A 230 7.39 39.20 -15.40
N ILE A 231 6.08 39.17 -15.62
CA ILE A 231 5.37 40.20 -16.40
C ILE A 231 5.45 41.55 -15.69
N SER A 232 5.24 41.60 -14.38
CA SER A 232 5.33 42.85 -13.59
C SER A 232 6.74 43.43 -13.61
N PHE A 233 7.75 42.56 -13.52
CA PHE A 233 9.16 42.93 -13.63
C PHE A 233 9.52 43.45 -15.03
N MET A 234 9.03 42.81 -16.10
CA MET A 234 9.28 43.26 -17.48
C MET A 234 8.52 44.53 -17.86
N THR A 235 7.38 44.81 -17.21
CA THR A 235 6.57 46.01 -17.45
C THR A 235 6.92 47.18 -16.53
N GLY A 236 7.87 47.01 -15.61
CA GLY A 236 8.34 48.06 -14.69
C GLY A 236 7.31 48.49 -13.64
N ILE A 237 6.36 47.60 -13.32
CA ILE A 237 5.31 47.84 -12.33
C ILE A 237 5.83 47.52 -10.90
N ILE A 238 6.99 46.86 -10.78
CA ILE A 238 7.75 46.58 -9.55
C ILE A 238 9.22 46.95 -9.78
#